data_AF-A0A2S6RLH0-F1
#
_entry.id   AF-A0A2S6RLH0-F1
#
_cell.length_a   1.000
_cell.length_b   1.000
_cell.length_c   1.000
_cell.angle_alpha   90.00
_cell.angle_beta   90.00
_cell.angle_gamma   90.00
#
_symmetry.space_group_name_H-M   'P 1'
#
loop_
_entity.id
_entity.type
_entity.pdbx_description
1 polymer ?
#
loop_
_entity_poly.entity_id
_entity_poly.type
_entity_poly.pdbx_seq_one_letter_code
_entity_poly.pdbx_strand_id
1 'polypeptide(L)'
;MFRNLFRAVLLLLLVNVTSAVASPPCTTGPGNYFHNCEGVYRYTSGPYSGDKYVGEFRDGKKYGQGTYPLTGLSQMRNCGKSKIYLKQLPTQLIRGRILNGISPI
;
A
#
# COMPACT_ATOMS: atom_id res chain seq x y z
N MET A 1 -37.48 33.67 3.04
CA MET A 1 -37.44 32.35 2.37
C MET A 1 -36.03 31.76 2.24
N PHE A 2 -34.99 32.52 1.88
CA PHE A 2 -33.62 32.02 1.65
C PHE A 2 -32.87 31.44 2.87
N ARG A 3 -33.24 31.83 4.10
CA ARG A 3 -32.60 31.32 5.33
C ARG A 3 -32.84 29.82 5.57
N ASN A 4 -34.00 29.32 5.13
CA ASN A 4 -34.32 27.90 5.24
C ASN A 4 -33.70 27.10 4.09
N LEU A 5 -33.53 27.72 2.92
CA LEU A 5 -32.85 27.13 1.77
C LEU A 5 -31.35 26.89 2.07
N PHE A 6 -30.67 27.86 2.69
CA PHE A 6 -29.26 27.70 3.06
C PHE A 6 -29.04 26.59 4.10
N ARG A 7 -29.98 26.45 5.06
CA ARG A 7 -29.98 25.34 6.02
C ARG A 7 -30.22 23.99 5.35
N ALA A 8 -31.13 23.93 4.37
CA ALA A 8 -31.39 22.71 3.60
C ALA A 8 -30.16 22.30 2.76
N VAL A 9 -29.48 23.25 2.11
CA VAL A 9 -28.26 22.99 1.35
C VAL A 9 -27.12 22.53 2.26
N LEU A 10 -26.94 23.16 3.42
CA LEU A 10 -25.92 22.75 4.39
C LEU A 10 -26.18 21.35 4.94
N LEU A 11 -27.44 21.00 5.24
CA LEU A 11 -27.82 19.66 5.68
C LEU A 11 -27.57 18.61 4.58
N LEU A 12 -27.89 18.91 3.31
CA LEU A 12 -27.67 18.01 2.18
C LEU A 12 -26.17 17.75 1.90
N LEU A 13 -25.29 18.72 2.13
CA LEU A 13 -23.85 18.55 1.95
C LEU A 13 -23.22 17.67 3.04
N LEU A 14 -23.79 17.67 4.26
CA LEU A 14 -23.28 16.87 5.38
C LEU A 14 -23.65 15.38 5.28
N VAL A 15 -24.70 15.00 4.54
CA VAL A 15 -25.12 13.59 4.38
C VAL A 15 -24.19 12.79 3.47
N ASN A 16 -23.37 13.46 2.64
CA ASN A 16 -22.54 12.81 1.63
C ASN A 16 -21.12 12.44 2.12
N VAL A 17 -20.82 12.60 3.41
CA VAL A 17 -19.54 12.14 3.96
C VAL A 17 -19.64 10.63 4.22
N THR A 18 -19.55 9.83 3.16
CA THR A 18 -19.41 8.37 3.28
C THR A 18 -18.10 8.08 4.03
N SER A 19 -18.21 7.44 5.19
CA SER A 19 -17.12 7.14 6.11
C SER A 19 -15.99 6.37 5.43
N ALA A 20 -14.77 6.91 5.46
CA ALA A 20 -13.57 6.14 5.20
C ALA A 20 -13.31 5.23 6.42
N VAL A 21 -13.56 3.94 6.28
CA VAL A 21 -13.19 2.95 7.30
C VAL A 21 -11.70 2.69 7.19
N ALA A 22 -10.93 3.11 8.19
CA ALA A 22 -9.54 2.70 8.33
C ALA A 22 -9.50 1.22 8.70
N SER A 23 -8.72 0.43 7.98
CA SER A 23 -8.53 -0.99 8.30
C SER A 23 -7.71 -1.14 9.59
N PRO A 24 -8.00 -2.14 10.44
CA PRO A 24 -7.23 -2.39 11.65
C PRO A 24 -5.81 -2.85 11.30
N PRO A 25 -4.82 -2.67 12.20
CA PRO A 25 -3.49 -3.21 12.00
C PRO A 25 -3.52 -4.74 12.01
N CYS A 26 -2.69 -5.36 11.18
CA CYS A 26 -2.53 -6.81 11.19
C CYS A 26 -1.88 -7.31 12.49
N THR A 27 -2.43 -8.39 13.06
CA THR A 27 -1.89 -9.04 14.27
C THR A 27 -0.65 -9.87 13.93
N THR A 28 0.37 -9.85 14.80
CA THR A 28 1.56 -10.71 14.71
C THR A 28 1.49 -11.80 15.80
N GLY A 29 1.18 -13.05 15.42
CA GLY A 29 1.11 -14.19 16.33
C GLY A 29 1.07 -15.54 15.59
N PRO A 30 1.19 -16.68 16.29
CA PRO A 30 1.05 -17.99 15.66
C PRO A 30 -0.35 -18.14 15.06
N GLY A 31 -0.43 -18.34 13.73
CA GLY A 31 -1.69 -18.35 12.97
C GLY A 31 -1.97 -17.11 12.11
N ASN A 32 -0.97 -16.25 11.85
CA ASN A 32 -1.07 -15.04 11.02
C ASN A 32 -1.85 -15.25 9.70
N TYR A 33 -3.13 -14.88 9.70
CA TYR A 33 -3.95 -14.78 8.50
C TYR A 33 -4.25 -13.32 8.23
N PHE A 34 -3.49 -12.73 7.30
CA PHE A 34 -3.63 -11.32 6.93
C PHE A 34 -4.90 -11.11 6.11
N HIS A 35 -6.01 -10.74 6.75
CA HIS A 35 -7.30 -10.52 6.11
C HIS A 35 -7.99 -9.26 6.63
N ASN A 36 -8.34 -8.37 5.69
CA ASN A 36 -8.94 -7.05 5.93
C ASN A 36 -8.20 -6.22 6.98
N CYS A 37 -6.87 -6.22 6.91
CA CYS A 37 -6.00 -5.49 7.82
C CYS A 37 -4.92 -4.70 7.06
N GLU A 38 -4.38 -3.66 7.67
CA GLU A 38 -3.22 -2.91 7.16
C GLU A 38 -1.94 -3.41 7.83
N GLY A 39 -0.89 -3.65 7.03
CA GLY A 39 0.34 -4.24 7.54
C GLY A 39 1.59 -3.85 6.74
N VAL A 40 2.73 -4.39 7.17
CA VAL A 40 4.01 -4.21 6.50
C VAL A 40 4.55 -5.56 6.06
N TYR A 41 4.69 -5.76 4.75
CA TYR A 41 5.35 -6.92 4.17
C TYR A 41 6.78 -6.57 3.77
N ARG A 42 7.78 -7.30 4.27
CA ARG A 42 9.20 -7.07 3.94
C ARG A 42 9.67 -8.15 2.98
N TYR A 43 10.28 -7.75 1.87
CA TYR A 43 10.91 -8.67 0.94
C TYR A 43 12.29 -9.05 1.48
N THR A 44 12.50 -10.33 1.74
CA THR A 44 13.78 -10.83 2.28
C THR A 44 14.67 -11.43 1.20
N SER A 45 14.13 -11.77 0.04
CA SER A 45 14.85 -12.43 -1.06
C SER A 45 14.43 -11.90 -2.44
N GLY A 46 15.21 -12.25 -3.47
CA GLY A 46 14.98 -11.81 -4.85
C GLY A 46 15.48 -10.39 -5.14
N PRO A 47 15.19 -9.86 -6.34
CA PRO A 47 15.66 -8.53 -6.77
C PRO A 47 15.13 -7.38 -5.90
N TYR A 48 14.04 -7.60 -5.17
CA TYR A 48 13.42 -6.63 -4.27
C TYR A 48 13.82 -6.82 -2.80
N SER A 49 14.82 -7.67 -2.50
CA SER A 49 15.27 -7.89 -1.12
C SER A 49 15.65 -6.56 -0.44
N GLY A 50 15.10 -6.33 0.76
CA GLY A 50 15.26 -5.09 1.51
C GLY A 50 14.17 -4.05 1.25
N ASP A 51 13.29 -4.28 0.28
CA ASP A 51 12.08 -3.47 0.09
C ASP A 51 10.97 -3.88 1.07
N LYS A 52 9.99 -3.00 1.22
CA LYS A 52 8.77 -3.29 1.98
C LYS A 52 7.53 -2.85 1.21
N TYR A 53 6.38 -3.40 1.53
CA TYR A 53 5.07 -2.88 1.13
C TYR A 53 4.33 -2.49 2.40
N VAL A 54 3.66 -1.34 2.38
CA VAL A 54 2.80 -0.88 3.47
C VAL A 54 1.39 -0.72 2.89
N GLY A 55 0.42 -1.46 3.38
CA GLY A 55 -0.94 -1.35 2.85
C GLY A 55 -1.85 -2.50 3.25
N GLU A 56 -2.98 -2.59 2.56
CA GLU A 56 -4.06 -3.52 2.90
C GLU A 56 -3.72 -4.96 2.50
N PHE A 57 -4.20 -5.91 3.30
CA PHE A 57 -4.07 -7.34 3.05
C PHE A 57 -5.44 -8.01 3.10
N ARG A 58 -5.63 -8.98 2.20
CA ARG A 58 -6.81 -9.82 2.12
C ARG A 58 -6.38 -11.24 1.77
N ASP A 59 -6.87 -12.22 2.52
CA ASP A 59 -6.59 -13.65 2.28
C ASP A 59 -5.09 -14.00 2.22
N GLY A 60 -4.27 -13.34 3.06
CA GLY A 60 -2.82 -13.52 3.09
C GLY A 60 -2.05 -12.81 1.97
N LYS A 61 -2.75 -12.08 1.09
CA LYS A 61 -2.18 -11.38 -0.07
C LYS A 61 -2.32 -9.88 0.08
N LYS A 62 -1.39 -9.13 -0.50
CA LYS A 62 -1.49 -7.67 -0.64
C LYS A 62 -2.73 -7.34 -1.49
N TYR A 63 -3.55 -6.40 -1.04
CA TYR A 63 -4.81 -6.02 -1.67
C TYR A 63 -5.04 -4.51 -1.51
N GLY A 64 -5.95 -3.94 -2.28
CA GLY A 64 -6.43 -2.58 -2.06
C GLY A 64 -5.31 -1.54 -2.07
N GLN A 65 -5.41 -0.51 -1.23
CA GLN A 65 -4.47 0.61 -1.25
C GLN A 65 -3.16 0.27 -0.53
N GLY A 66 -2.05 0.75 -1.06
CA GLY A 66 -0.78 0.70 -0.37
C GLY A 66 0.31 1.57 -0.99
N THR A 67 1.45 1.59 -0.31
CA THR A 67 2.64 2.33 -0.65
C THR A 67 3.81 1.38 -0.83
N TYR A 68 4.48 1.55 -1.98
CA TYR A 68 5.72 0.90 -2.33
C TYR A 68 6.85 1.93 -2.18
N PRO A 69 7.71 1.80 -1.16
CA PRO A 69 9.02 2.40 -1.21
C PRO A 69 9.80 1.76 -2.35
N LEU A 70 10.20 2.56 -3.33
CA LEU A 70 11.19 2.18 -4.34
C LEU A 70 12.60 2.16 -3.71
N THR A 71 12.78 1.38 -2.66
CA THR A 71 14.08 1.21 -1.97
C THR A 71 15.03 0.27 -2.73
N GLY A 72 14.55 -0.35 -3.82
CA GLY A 72 15.18 -1.48 -4.48
C GLY A 72 14.88 -1.57 -5.96
N LEU A 73 14.89 -0.44 -6.69
CA LEU A 73 15.39 -0.52 -8.07
C LEU A 73 16.88 -0.89 -7.98
N SER A 74 17.15 -2.17 -7.77
CA SER A 74 18.48 -2.72 -7.95
C SER A 74 18.76 -2.63 -9.44
N GLN A 75 19.52 -1.64 -9.88
CA GLN A 75 19.91 -1.58 -11.28
C GLN A 75 20.83 -2.78 -11.53
N MET A 76 20.36 -3.77 -12.29
CA MET A 76 21.17 -4.91 -12.68
C MET A 76 22.31 -4.39 -13.55
N ARG A 77 23.51 -4.33 -12.99
CA ARG A 77 24.72 -4.10 -13.77
C ARG A 77 25.38 -5.44 -14.04
N ASN A 78 25.53 -5.77 -15.31
CA ASN A 78 26.39 -6.86 -15.73
C ASN A 78 27.84 -6.38 -15.59
N CYS A 79 28.55 -6.89 -14.59
CA CYS A 79 29.99 -6.66 -14.44
C CYS A 79 30.69 -7.96 -14.80
N GLY A 80 31.00 -8.13 -16.09
CA GLY A 80 31.55 -9.38 -16.62
C GLY A 80 30.55 -10.55 -16.50
N LYS A 81 30.99 -11.68 -15.92
CA LYS A 81 30.14 -12.86 -15.67
C LYS A 81 29.27 -12.74 -14.40
N SER A 82 29.42 -11.67 -13.64
CA SER A 82 28.76 -11.48 -12.35
C SER A 82 27.62 -10.46 -12.46
N LYS A 83 26.49 -10.78 -11.83
CA LYS A 83 25.37 -9.86 -11.65
C LYS A 83 25.59 -9.10 -10.34
N ILE A 84 25.79 -7.78 -10.42
CA ILE A 84 25.91 -6.93 -9.24
C ILE A 84 24.62 -6.11 -9.12
N TYR A 85 24.00 -6.17 -7.94
CA TYR A 85 22.81 -5.38 -7.60
C TYR A 85 23.25 -4.08 -6.93
N LEU A 86 23.17 -2.96 -7.64
CA LEU A 86 23.37 -1.64 -7.02
C LEU A 86 22.08 -1.18 -6.35
N LYS A 87 22.10 -0.96 -5.04
CA LYS A 87 20.94 -0.43 -4.30
C LYS A 87 20.91 1.10 -4.44
N GLN A 88 20.00 1.62 -5.26
CA GLN A 88 19.74 3.07 -5.28
C GLN A 88 19.00 3.46 -3.99
N LEU A 89 19.53 4.41 -3.21
CA LEU A 89 18.81 4.94 -2.06
C LEU A 89 17.50 5.61 -2.56
N PRO A 90 16.34 5.33 -1.94
CA PRO A 90 15.05 5.76 -2.46
C PRO A 90 14.93 7.27 -2.43
N THR A 91 14.40 7.85 -3.51
CA THR A 91 13.95 9.25 -3.51
C THR A 91 12.43 9.38 -3.44
N GLN A 92 11.63 8.32 -3.67
CA GLN A 92 10.16 8.46 -3.70
C GLN A 92 9.38 7.20 -3.28
N LEU A 93 8.20 7.42 -2.69
CA LEU A 93 7.18 6.43 -2.36
C LEU A 93 6.11 6.42 -3.48
N ILE A 94 5.79 5.26 -4.05
CA ILE A 94 4.67 5.13 -5.00
C ILE A 94 3.43 4.65 -4.25
N ARG A 95 2.34 5.40 -4.32
CA ARG A 95 1.02 4.98 -3.82
C ARG A 95 0.23 4.33 -4.97
N GLY A 96 -0.36 3.16 -4.74
CA GLY A 96 -1.13 2.44 -5.74
C GLY A 96 -2.17 1.50 -5.15
N ARG A 97 -3.07 0.99 -6.00
CA ARG A 97 -4.11 0.01 -5.64
C ARG A 97 -3.81 -1.36 -6.25
N ILE A 98 -3.91 -2.44 -5.48
CA ILE A 98 -3.74 -3.83 -5.92
C ILE A 98 -5.11 -4.50 -5.98
N LEU A 99 -5.51 -5.01 -7.15
CA LEU A 99 -6.82 -5.63 -7.30
C LEU A 99 -6.82 -7.17 -7.14
N ASN A 100 -5.68 -7.86 -7.33
CA ASN A 100 -5.65 -9.34 -7.42
C ASN A 100 -4.38 -10.02 -6.85
N GLY A 101 -3.67 -9.42 -5.89
CA GLY A 101 -2.44 -9.99 -5.31
C GLY A 101 -1.23 -10.06 -6.26
N ILE A 102 -1.42 -9.82 -7.55
CA ILE A 102 -0.38 -9.52 -8.51
C ILE A 102 -0.01 -8.05 -8.29
N SER A 103 1.15 -7.81 -7.66
CA SER A 103 1.69 -6.45 -7.55
C SER A 103 1.83 -5.87 -8.97
N PRO A 104 1.37 -4.64 -9.22
CA PRO A 104 1.60 -3.95 -10.47
C PRO A 104 3.05 -3.40 -10.47
N ILE A 105 4.03 -4.28 -10.65
CA ILE A 105 5.42 -3.92 -10.99
C ILE A 105 6.03 -5.06 -11.80
#